data_AF-A0A8J3U648-F1
#
_entry.id   AF-A0A8J3U648-F1
#
_cell.length_a   1.000
_cell.length_b   1.000
_cell.length_c   1.000
_cell.angle_alpha   90.00
_cell.angle_beta   90.00
_cell.angle_gamma   90.00
#
_symmetry.space_group_name_H-M   'P 1'
#
loop_
_entity.id
_entity.type
_entity.pdbx_description
1 polymer ?
#
loop_
_entity_poly.entity_id
_entity_poly.type
_entity_poly.pdbx_seq_one_letter_code
_entity_poly.pdbx_strand_id
1 'polypeptide(L)' 'MSGPFAAAIRERARSARTALERARREHDVDEMLVAEGEWDDVVRLARAHGVELGDEDAESGEETAL' A
#
# COMPACT_ATOMS: atom_id res chain seq x y z
N MET A 1 -3.15 -15.66 -5.90
CA MET A 1 -4.06 -15.53 -7.07
C MET A 1 -3.37 -14.70 -8.17
N SER A 2 -3.27 -15.20 -9.40
CA SER A 2 -2.52 -14.53 -10.50
C SER A 2 -3.44 -14.30 -11.69
N GLY A 3 -4.08 -13.13 -11.76
CA GLY A 3 -5.03 -12.79 -12.82
C GLY A 3 -5.36 -11.30 -12.87
N PRO A 4 -6.17 -10.85 -13.83
CA PRO A 4 -6.47 -9.43 -14.07
C PRO A 4 -6.99 -8.69 -12.84
N PHE A 5 -7.82 -9.36 -12.02
CA PHE A 5 -8.32 -8.81 -10.76
C PHE A 5 -7.20 -8.55 -9.74
N ALA A 6 -6.32 -9.53 -9.53
CA ALA A 6 -5.16 -9.37 -8.64
C ALA A 6 -4.19 -8.29 -9.15
N ALA A 7 -4.04 -8.15 -10.48
CA ALA A 7 -3.26 -7.07 -11.08
C ALA A 7 -3.88 -5.70 -10.81
N ALA A 8 -5.20 -5.56 -10.91
CA ALA A 8 -5.92 -4.32 -10.61
C ALA A 8 -5.80 -3.92 -9.12
N ILE A 9 -5.89 -4.90 -8.19
CA ILE A 9 -5.67 -4.64 -6.76
C ILE A 9 -4.24 -4.14 -6.53
N ARG A 10 -3.22 -4.78 -7.12
CA ARG A 10 -1.83 -4.32 -6.99
C ARG A 10 -1.59 -2.93 -7.58
N GLU A 11 -2.23 -2.62 -8.71
CA GLU A 11 -2.15 -1.29 -9.32
C GLU A 11 -2.75 -0.22 -8.41
N ARG A 12 -3.92 -0.50 -7.82
CA ARG A 12 -4.55 0.40 -6.86
C ARG A 12 -3.68 0.61 -5.62
N ALA A 13 -3.04 -0.46 -5.13
CA ALA A 13 -2.11 -0.38 -4.00
C ALA A 13 -0.89 0.50 -4.32
N ARG A 14 -0.27 0.33 -5.49
CA ARG A 14 0.83 1.22 -5.93
C ARG A 14 0.37 2.67 -6.03
N SER A 15 -0.80 2.91 -6.61
CA SER A 15 -1.35 4.26 -6.75
C SER A 15 -1.60 4.94 -5.40
N ALA A 16 -2.22 4.24 -4.44
CA ALA A 16 -2.46 4.77 -3.09
C ALA A 16 -1.14 5.08 -2.36
N ARG A 17 -0.13 4.21 -2.50
CA ARG A 17 1.19 4.42 -1.89
C ARG A 17 1.90 5.64 -2.50
N THR A 18 1.88 5.79 -3.82
CA THR A 18 2.44 6.97 -4.50
C THR A 18 1.71 8.26 -4.10
N ALA A 19 0.39 8.22 -3.95
CA ALA A 19 -0.39 9.37 -3.48
C ALA A 19 0.01 9.74 -2.04
N LEU A 20 0.18 8.76 -1.16
CA LEU A 20 0.61 8.99 0.22
C LEU A 20 2.02 9.60 0.30
N GLU A 21 2.97 9.08 -0.49
CA GLU A 21 4.33 9.64 -0.58
C GLU A 21 4.34 11.07 -1.14
N ARG A 22 3.45 11.37 -2.08
CA ARG A 22 3.28 12.73 -2.61
C ARG A 22 2.70 13.67 -1.55
N ALA A 23 1.58 13.27 -0.93
CA ALA A 23 0.92 14.07 0.09
C ALA A 23 1.84 14.37 1.29
N ARG A 24 2.66 13.40 1.71
CA ARG A 24 3.70 13.59 2.73
C ARG A 24 4.75 14.63 2.33
N ARG A 25 5.21 14.61 1.07
CA ARG A 25 6.19 15.59 0.56
C ARG A 25 5.60 17.00 0.46
N GLU A 26 4.31 17.11 0.15
CA GLU A 26 3.59 18.36 0.00
C GLU A 26 3.05 18.89 1.34
N HIS A 27 3.16 18.11 2.42
CA HIS A 27 2.52 18.37 3.72
C HIS A 27 1.01 18.61 3.60
N ASP A 28 0.37 17.95 2.63
CA ASP A 28 -1.06 18.03 2.39
C ASP A 28 -1.79 17.00 3.28
N VAL A 29 -2.31 17.49 4.40
CA VAL A 29 -2.96 16.64 5.41
C VAL A 29 -4.26 16.04 4.88
N ASP A 30 -5.01 16.76 4.07
CA ASP A 30 -6.28 16.28 3.53
C ASP A 30 -6.04 15.16 2.52
N GLU A 31 -5.07 15.34 1.61
CA GLU A 31 -4.68 14.31 0.65
C GLU A 31 -4.07 13.09 1.35
N MET A 32 -3.32 13.28 2.45
CA MET A 32 -2.82 12.17 3.26
C MET A 32 -3.96 11.31 3.82
N LEU A 33 -4.99 11.92 4.40
CA LEU A 33 -6.14 11.19 4.95
C LEU A 33 -6.88 10.39 3.87
N VAL A 34 -7.05 10.96 2.68
CA VAL A 34 -7.65 10.26 1.53
C VAL A 34 -6.80 9.08 1.10
N ALA A 35 -5.48 9.29 0.92
CA ALA A 35 -4.57 8.24 0.48
C ALA A 35 -4.42 7.10 1.50
N GLU A 36 -4.45 7.39 2.80
CA GLU A 36 -4.45 6.38 3.87
C GLU A 36 -5.74 5.54 3.84
N GLY A 37 -6.91 6.16 3.68
CA GLY A 37 -8.17 5.44 3.54
C GLY A 37 -8.19 4.51 2.31
N GLU A 38 -7.68 5.00 1.17
CA GLU A 38 -7.55 4.21 -0.06
C GLU A 38 -6.59 3.03 0.11
N TRP A 39 -5.49 3.21 0.86
CA TRP A 39 -4.56 2.15 1.19
C TRP A 39 -5.20 1.08 2.09
N ASP A 40 -5.92 1.49 3.13
CA ASP A 40 -6.61 0.55 4.02
C ASP A 40 -7.67 -0.27 3.26
N ASP A 41 -8.41 0.37 2.36
CA ASP A 41 -9.41 -0.29 1.55
C ASP A 41 -8.81 -1.33 0.61
N VAL A 42 -7.70 -1.01 -0.07
CA VAL A 42 -7.05 -1.97 -0.97
C VAL A 42 -6.38 -3.12 -0.20
N VAL A 43 -5.79 -2.86 0.99
CA VAL A 43 -5.24 -3.91 1.86
C VAL A 43 -6.34 -4.86 2.32
N ARG A 44 -7.48 -4.32 2.75
CA ARG A 44 -8.65 -5.12 3.15
C ARG A 44 -9.17 -5.98 1.99
N LEU A 45 -9.28 -5.39 0.79
CA LEU A 45 -9.70 -6.11 -0.41
C LEU A 45 -8.70 -7.21 -0.80
N ALA A 46 -7.41 -6.92 -0.77
CA ALA A 46 -6.36 -7.87 -1.10
C ALA A 46 -6.40 -9.09 -0.16
N ARG A 47 -6.52 -8.86 1.15
CA ARG A 47 -6.67 -9.91 2.17
C ARG A 47 -7.92 -10.75 1.94
N ALA A 48 -9.06 -10.11 1.66
CA ALA A 48 -10.32 -10.81 1.39
C ALA A 48 -10.25 -11.78 0.19
N HIS A 49 -9.36 -11.50 -0.77
CA HIS A 49 -9.21 -12.29 -2.00
C HIS A 49 -7.91 -13.09 -2.11
N GLY A 50 -7.08 -13.13 -1.05
CA GLY A 50 -5.80 -13.84 -1.07
C GLY A 50 -4.83 -13.29 -2.14
N VAL A 51 -4.81 -11.98 -2.30
CA VAL A 51 -3.87 -11.27 -3.18
C VAL A 51 -2.75 -10.71 -2.33
N GLU A 52 -1.52 -11.09 -2.66
CA GLU A 52 -0.31 -10.50 -2.08
C GLU A 52 -0.05 -9.15 -2.75
N LEU A 53 -0.02 -8.11 -1.92
CA LEU A 53 0.48 -6.79 -2.27
C LEU A 53 1.97 -6.84 -1.93
N GLY A 54 2.86 -6.74 -2.92
CA GLY A 54 4.29 -6.94 -2.70
C GLY A 54 4.81 -6.09 -1.53
N ASP A 55 5.35 -6.77 -0.52
CA ASP A 55 6.04 -6.14 0.60
C ASP A 55 7.46 -5.80 0.16
N GLU A 56 7.68 -4.60 -0.37
CA GLU A 56 9.03 -4.00 -0.43
C GLU A 56 9.39 -3.26 0.87
N ASP A 57 8.53 -3.31 1.91
CA ASP A 57 8.77 -2.72 3.24
C ASP A 57 8.88 -3.76 4.38
N ALA A 58 8.98 -5.06 4.09
CA ALA A 58 9.18 -6.10 5.12
C ALA A 58 10.65 -6.48 5.36
N GLU A 59 11.62 -5.71 4.87
CA GLU A 59 13.06 -5.85 5.18
C GLU A 59 13.62 -4.54 5.75
N SER A 60 13.19 -4.16 6.95
CA SER A 60 13.85 -3.14 7.78
C SER A 60 13.48 -3.40 9.23
N GLY A 61 14.04 -4.48 9.80
CA GLY A 61 13.68 -4.93 11.13
C GLY A 61 14.52 -6.08 11.67
N GLU A 62 15.77 -6.22 11.24
CA GLU A 62 16.77 -7.02 11.96
C GLU A 62 18.03 -6.18 12.18
N GLU A 63 17.90 -5.19 13.07
CA GLU A 63 19.02 -4.67 13.86
C GLU A 63 18.86 -5.18 15.29
N THR A 64 19.31 -6.41 15.54
CA THR A 64 19.87 -6.79 16.84
C THR A 64 21.10 -7.64 16.59
N ALA A 65 22.23 -6.96 16.41
CA ALA A 65 23.52 -7.55 16.72
C ALA A 65 23.55 -7.86 18.23
N LEU A 66 23.78 -9.12 18.56
CA LEU A 66 24.19 -9.59 19.88
C LEU A 66 25.66 -10.02 19.80
#